data_AF-A0A024TFU3-F1
#
_entry.id   AF-A0A024TFU3-F1
#
_cell.length_a   1.000
_cell.length_b   1.000
_cell.length_c   1.000
_cell.angle_alpha   90.00
_cell.angle_beta   90.00
_cell.angle_gamma   90.00
#
_symmetry.space_group_name_H-M   'P 1'
#
loop_
_entity.id
_entity.type
_entity.pdbx_description
1 polymer ?
#
loop_
_entity_poly.entity_id
_entity_poly.type
_entity_poly.pdbx_seq_one_letter_code
_entity_poly.pdbx_strand_id
1 'polypeptide(L)'
;MVVNFMGTQRWISSSWGLQLKVMSKWQAWFGPDRQLAGYTEEYAGGLTFKTVKGAGHMVPATRPLHALYMFECFVFGTAACSNWTYPRDNLEYLSGDDVAYTDDSTTDATGHDVVHDLSLYGMIAVFAAMAIAVMAKKHLDRTTAYAKL
;
A
#
# COMPACT_ATOMS: atom_id res chain seq x y z
N MET A 1 17.55 -29.01 -8.91
CA MET A 1 17.32 -27.59 -9.25
C MET A 1 17.92 -27.35 -10.64
N VAL A 2 17.13 -26.95 -11.64
CA VAL A 2 17.58 -26.86 -13.06
C VAL A 2 17.98 -25.44 -13.47
N VAL A 3 17.40 -24.41 -12.86
CA VAL A 3 17.62 -22.98 -13.14
C VAL A 3 17.53 -22.20 -11.81
N ASN A 4 18.65 -21.75 -11.26
CA ASN A 4 18.70 -21.07 -9.97
C ASN A 4 18.70 -19.54 -10.14
N PHE A 5 18.10 -18.83 -9.18
CA PHE A 5 17.98 -17.37 -9.22
C PHE A 5 19.34 -16.65 -9.27
N MET A 6 20.36 -17.18 -8.58
CA MET A 6 21.73 -16.63 -8.59
C MET A 6 22.36 -16.66 -9.99
N GLY A 7 22.08 -17.72 -10.78
CA GLY A 7 22.54 -17.83 -12.15
C GLY A 7 21.95 -16.73 -13.02
N THR A 8 20.64 -16.55 -12.95
CA THR A 8 19.91 -15.50 -13.67
C THR A 8 20.39 -14.11 -13.29
N GLN A 9 20.55 -13.81 -11.99
CA GLN A 9 21.04 -12.52 -11.50
C GLN A 9 22.47 -12.20 -12.00
N ARG A 10 23.38 -13.19 -11.96
CA ARG A 10 24.75 -13.01 -12.48
C ARG A 10 24.73 -12.78 -13.99
N TRP A 11 23.92 -13.53 -14.73
CA TRP A 11 23.83 -13.36 -16.18
C TRP A 11 23.37 -11.94 -16.58
N ILE A 12 22.42 -11.36 -15.84
CA ILE A 12 21.94 -9.99 -16.09
C ILE A 12 23.06 -8.93 -15.88
N SER A 13 23.87 -9.09 -14.84
CA SER A 13 24.89 -8.10 -14.43
C SER A 13 26.28 -8.31 -15.05
N SER A 14 26.59 -9.54 -15.48
CA SER A 14 27.92 -9.92 -15.98
C SER A 14 28.20 -9.43 -17.40
N SER A 15 29.48 -9.29 -17.73
CA SER A 15 29.96 -8.90 -19.07
C SER A 15 29.73 -9.94 -20.17
N TRP A 16 29.47 -11.20 -19.81
CA TRP A 16 29.15 -12.27 -20.76
C TRP A 16 27.63 -12.46 -20.97
N GLY A 17 26.80 -11.63 -20.33
CA GLY A 17 25.35 -11.63 -20.50
C GLY A 17 24.86 -10.26 -20.95
N LEU A 18 23.93 -9.67 -20.20
CA LEU A 18 23.34 -8.36 -20.56
C LEU A 18 24.18 -7.16 -20.10
N GLN A 19 25.11 -7.36 -19.15
CA GLN A 19 25.96 -6.30 -18.58
C GLN A 19 25.19 -5.05 -18.13
N LEU A 20 24.00 -5.22 -17.56
CA LEU A 20 23.18 -4.09 -17.13
C LEU A 20 23.70 -3.51 -15.82
N LYS A 21 23.69 -2.17 -15.73
CA LYS A 21 24.04 -1.45 -14.50
C LYS A 21 22.89 -1.52 -13.50
N VAL A 22 23.20 -1.83 -12.25
CA VAL A 22 22.25 -1.78 -11.12
C VAL A 22 21.83 -0.34 -10.86
N MET A 23 20.53 -0.07 -10.92
CA MET A 23 19.89 1.20 -10.59
C MET A 23 19.40 1.22 -9.14
N SER A 24 18.68 0.18 -8.73
CA SER A 24 18.29 -0.03 -7.33
C SER A 24 18.94 -1.30 -6.81
N LYS A 25 19.61 -1.19 -5.66
CA LYS A 25 20.30 -2.30 -5.01
C LYS A 25 19.30 -3.34 -4.51
N TRP A 26 19.83 -4.52 -4.20
CA TRP A 26 19.11 -5.63 -3.59
C TRP A 26 18.31 -5.19 -2.36
N GLN A 27 16.98 -5.22 -2.48
CA GLN A 27 16.05 -4.77 -1.45
C GLN A 27 14.93 -5.80 -1.24
N ALA A 28 14.46 -5.92 -0.01
CA ALA A 28 13.33 -6.78 0.31
C ALA A 28 12.04 -6.21 -0.30
N TRP A 29 11.14 -7.09 -0.71
CA TRP A 29 9.76 -6.72 -1.04
C TRP A 29 8.79 -7.59 -0.27
N PHE A 30 7.64 -7.02 0.02
CA PHE A 30 6.59 -7.64 0.83
C PHE A 30 5.38 -7.95 -0.02
N GLY A 31 4.73 -9.06 0.29
CA GLY A 31 3.48 -9.47 -0.32
C GLY A 31 2.28 -8.70 0.25
N PRO A 32 1.08 -8.97 -0.28
CA PRO A 32 -0.16 -8.39 0.24
C PRO A 32 -0.48 -8.84 1.67
N ASP A 33 0.01 -10.02 2.06
CA ASP A 33 0.03 -10.58 3.41
C ASP A 33 0.97 -9.86 4.38
N ARG A 34 1.65 -8.80 3.93
CA ARG A 34 2.69 -8.06 4.68
C ARG A 34 3.88 -8.95 5.10
N GLN A 35 4.03 -10.13 4.49
CA GLN A 35 5.15 -11.02 4.76
C GLN A 35 6.29 -10.81 3.76
N LEU A 36 7.50 -11.25 4.14
CA LEU A 36 8.66 -11.17 3.27
C LEU A 36 8.49 -12.12 2.08
N ALA A 37 8.10 -11.52 0.95
CA ALA A 37 7.88 -12.22 -0.29
C ALA A 37 9.18 -12.57 -1.02
N GLY A 38 10.24 -11.80 -0.83
CA GLY A 38 11.55 -12.05 -1.42
C GLY A 38 12.36 -10.77 -1.57
N TYR A 39 13.22 -10.76 -2.59
CA TYR A 39 14.11 -9.63 -2.88
C TYR A 39 14.01 -9.20 -4.33
N THR A 40 14.28 -7.92 -4.57
CA THR A 40 14.21 -7.26 -5.87
C THR A 40 15.46 -6.44 -6.11
N GLU A 41 15.86 -6.34 -7.38
CA GLU A 41 16.97 -5.51 -7.86
C GLU A 41 16.56 -4.90 -9.21
N GLU A 42 16.80 -3.62 -9.39
CA GLU A 42 16.43 -2.91 -10.63
C GLU A 42 17.66 -2.58 -11.43
N TYR A 43 17.58 -2.78 -12.73
CA TYR A 43 18.66 -2.59 -13.69
C TYR A 43 18.31 -1.50 -14.70
N ALA A 44 19.34 -0.93 -15.32
CA ALA A 44 19.19 0.03 -16.40
C ALA A 44 18.38 -0.59 -17.55
N GLY A 45 17.56 0.23 -18.22
CA GLY A 45 16.67 -0.24 -19.29
C GLY A 45 15.31 -0.75 -18.80
N GLY A 46 14.95 -0.52 -17.53
CA GLY A 46 13.64 -0.87 -16.98
C GLY A 46 13.47 -2.36 -16.64
N LEU A 47 14.57 -3.11 -16.55
CA LEU A 47 14.54 -4.51 -16.16
C LEU A 47 14.53 -4.64 -14.63
N THR A 48 13.54 -5.35 -14.10
CA THR A 48 13.41 -5.64 -12.68
C THR A 48 13.60 -7.13 -12.43
N PHE A 49 14.60 -7.49 -11.64
CA PHE A 49 14.82 -8.85 -11.17
C PHE A 49 14.14 -9.03 -9.81
N LYS A 50 13.31 -10.09 -9.67
CA LYS A 50 12.63 -10.43 -8.42
C LYS A 50 12.81 -11.90 -8.09
N THR A 51 12.98 -12.19 -6.81
CA THR A 51 12.94 -13.53 -6.22
C THR A 51 11.67 -13.70 -5.40
N VAL A 52 11.15 -14.93 -5.33
CA VAL A 52 10.01 -15.31 -4.49
C VAL A 52 10.49 -16.33 -3.45
N LYS A 53 10.39 -15.97 -2.17
CA LYS A 53 10.89 -16.74 -1.03
C LYS A 53 10.11 -18.05 -0.87
N GLY A 54 10.85 -19.15 -0.82
CA GLY A 54 10.27 -20.49 -0.67
C GLY A 54 9.52 -21.00 -1.90
N ALA A 55 9.61 -20.30 -3.04
CA ALA A 55 9.10 -20.81 -4.30
C ALA A 55 10.12 -21.72 -4.99
N GLY A 56 9.60 -22.74 -5.68
CA GLY A 56 10.39 -23.62 -6.53
C GLY A 56 10.43 -23.16 -8.00
N HIS A 57 10.64 -24.11 -8.90
CA HIS A 57 10.61 -23.86 -10.35
C HIS A 57 9.26 -23.40 -10.87
N MET A 58 8.18 -23.96 -10.32
CA MET A 58 6.82 -23.54 -10.60
C MET A 58 6.39 -22.58 -9.50
N VAL A 59 6.76 -21.31 -9.65
CA VAL A 59 6.48 -20.26 -8.65
C VAL A 59 4.98 -20.16 -8.33
N PRO A 60 4.04 -20.09 -9.31
CA PRO A 60 2.61 -20.02 -9.01
C PRO A 60 2.05 -21.26 -8.31
N ALA A 61 2.66 -22.44 -8.50
CA ALA A 61 2.22 -23.67 -7.86
C ALA A 61 2.65 -23.77 -6.38
N THR A 62 3.74 -23.10 -6.00
CA THR A 62 4.33 -23.17 -4.65
C THR A 62 4.00 -21.96 -3.78
N ARG A 63 3.87 -20.79 -4.40
CA ARG A 63 3.55 -19.51 -3.75
C ARG A 63 2.51 -18.73 -4.56
N PRO A 64 1.24 -19.20 -4.61
CA PRO A 64 0.21 -18.64 -5.50
C PRO A 64 -0.09 -17.16 -5.25
N LEU A 65 -0.31 -16.75 -4.00
CA LEU A 65 -0.60 -15.36 -3.62
C LEU A 65 0.50 -14.39 -4.07
N HIS A 66 1.74 -14.70 -3.72
CA HIS A 66 2.92 -13.91 -4.09
C HIS A 66 3.18 -13.88 -5.60
N ALA A 67 2.94 -15.01 -6.29
CA ALA A 67 3.10 -15.08 -7.74
C ALA A 67 2.05 -14.23 -8.47
N LEU A 68 0.80 -14.28 -7.99
CA LEU A 68 -0.28 -13.44 -8.51
C LEU A 68 0.07 -11.98 -8.33
N TYR A 69 0.37 -11.53 -7.10
CA TYR A 69 0.75 -10.15 -6.80
C TYR A 69 1.93 -9.67 -7.65
N MET A 70 2.96 -10.51 -7.84
CA MET A 70 4.09 -10.17 -8.72
C MET A 70 3.67 -9.97 -10.18
N PHE A 71 2.83 -10.84 -10.72
CA PHE A 71 2.31 -10.74 -12.09
C PHE A 71 1.43 -9.50 -12.27
N GLU A 72 0.61 -9.24 -11.27
CA GLU A 72 -0.30 -8.12 -11.19
C GLU A 72 0.43 -6.77 -11.17
N CYS A 73 1.44 -6.64 -10.31
CA CYS A 73 2.38 -5.52 -10.28
C CYS A 73 3.14 -5.35 -11.61
N PHE A 74 3.41 -6.43 -12.34
CA PHE A 74 4.06 -6.38 -13.64
C PHE A 74 3.14 -5.82 -14.74
N VAL A 75 1.86 -6.23 -14.76
CA VAL A 75 0.90 -5.80 -15.79
C VAL A 75 0.41 -4.37 -15.56
N PHE A 76 0.05 -4.01 -14.32
CA PHE A 76 -0.59 -2.73 -14.01
C PHE A 76 0.36 -1.69 -13.41
N GLY A 77 1.62 -2.08 -13.19
CA GLY A 77 2.61 -1.27 -12.50
C GLY A 77 2.45 -1.30 -10.98
N THR A 78 3.50 -0.85 -10.29
CA THR A 78 3.59 -0.91 -8.83
C THR A 78 2.59 0.00 -8.12
N ALA A 79 2.21 1.13 -8.73
CA ALA A 79 1.28 2.09 -8.14
C ALA A 79 -0.17 1.57 -8.05
N ALA A 80 -0.62 0.82 -9.06
CA ALA A 80 -1.96 0.22 -9.04
C ALA A 80 -2.01 -1.00 -8.12
N CYS A 81 -0.97 -1.84 -8.19
CA CYS A 81 -0.86 -3.09 -7.45
C CYS A 81 -0.81 -2.89 -5.93
N SER A 82 -0.21 -1.79 -5.43
CA SER A 82 -0.16 -1.52 -3.99
C SER A 82 -1.52 -1.22 -3.36
N ASN A 83 -2.55 -0.93 -4.17
CA ASN A 83 -3.90 -0.67 -3.69
C ASN A 83 -4.83 -1.90 -3.81
N TRP A 84 -4.32 -3.02 -4.32
CA TRP A 84 -5.12 -4.22 -4.48
C TRP A 84 -5.31 -4.95 -3.17
N THR A 85 -6.59 -5.26 -2.91
CA THR A 85 -7.03 -6.03 -1.75
C THR A 85 -7.51 -7.38 -2.26
N TYR A 86 -6.87 -8.45 -1.81
CA TYR A 86 -7.29 -9.80 -2.12
C TYR A 86 -8.37 -10.25 -1.14
N PRO A 87 -9.38 -11.03 -1.60
CA PRO A 87 -10.31 -11.67 -0.70
C PRO A 87 -9.54 -12.54 0.30
N ARG A 88 -9.79 -12.28 1.59
CA ARG A 88 -9.29 -13.08 2.71
C ARG A 88 -10.35 -14.13 3.05
N ASP A 89 -9.94 -15.28 3.55
CA ASP A 89 -10.85 -16.29 4.11
C ASP A 89 -10.52 -16.58 5.58
N ASN A 90 -11.46 -17.18 6.31
CA ASN A 90 -11.28 -17.53 7.72
C ASN A 90 -10.25 -18.66 7.96
N LEU A 91 -9.74 -19.29 6.90
CA LEU A 91 -8.74 -20.35 6.93
C LEU A 91 -7.32 -19.82 6.71
N GLU A 92 -7.12 -18.52 6.42
CA GLU A 92 -5.80 -17.91 6.28
C GLU A 92 -4.96 -17.99 7.55
N TYR A 93 -5.57 -18.18 8.72
CA TYR A 93 -4.84 -18.54 9.94
C TYR A 93 -4.05 -19.86 9.79
N LEU A 94 -4.55 -20.82 9.00
CA LEU A 94 -3.89 -22.12 8.79
C LEU A 94 -2.58 -21.99 8.01
N SER A 95 -2.46 -20.99 7.15
CA SER A 95 -1.22 -20.71 6.41
C SER A 95 -0.22 -19.90 7.25
N GLY A 96 -0.63 -19.44 8.44
CA GLY A 96 0.14 -18.54 9.28
C GLY A 96 0.23 -17.12 8.73
N ASP A 97 -0.72 -16.75 7.86
CA ASP A 97 -0.86 -15.39 7.34
C ASP A 97 -1.39 -14.46 8.45
N ASP A 98 -2.49 -14.86 9.08
CA ASP A 98 -3.08 -14.19 10.23
C ASP A 98 -2.83 -14.94 11.55
N VAL A 99 -2.78 -14.21 12.67
CA VAL A 99 -2.58 -14.75 14.03
C VAL A 99 -3.88 -15.05 14.77
N ALA A 100 -5.03 -14.66 14.20
CA ALA A 100 -6.34 -14.81 14.84
C ALA A 100 -7.34 -15.46 13.87
N TYR A 101 -8.12 -16.41 14.39
CA TYR A 101 -9.28 -16.95 13.69
C TYR A 101 -10.40 -15.90 13.70
N THR A 102 -10.78 -15.42 12.53
CA THR A 102 -11.92 -14.52 12.33
C THR A 102 -13.14 -15.36 11.95
N ASP A 103 -14.19 -15.32 12.77
CA ASP A 103 -15.41 -16.07 12.51
C ASP A 103 -16.32 -15.27 11.58
N ASP A 104 -16.54 -15.77 10.37
CA ASP A 104 -17.40 -15.11 9.36
C ASP A 104 -18.91 -15.21 9.70
N SER A 105 -19.26 -15.83 10.84
CA SER A 105 -20.65 -15.96 11.30
C SER A 105 -21.21 -14.71 12.00
N THR A 106 -20.35 -13.74 12.34
CA THR A 106 -20.79 -12.42 12.78
C THR A 106 -20.88 -11.47 11.60
N THR A 107 -22.09 -11.15 11.17
CA THR A 107 -22.39 -9.94 10.38
C THR A 107 -21.83 -8.72 11.11
N ASP A 108 -20.63 -8.29 10.72
CA ASP A 108 -19.99 -7.09 11.24
C ASP A 108 -20.61 -5.86 10.57
N ALA A 109 -21.80 -5.49 11.04
CA ALA A 109 -22.47 -4.24 10.71
C ALA A 109 -21.84 -3.04 11.43
N THR A 110 -20.50 -2.93 11.46
CA THR A 110 -19.79 -1.87 12.20
C THR A 110 -18.53 -1.34 11.50
N GLY A 111 -18.55 -1.22 10.16
CA GLY A 111 -17.36 -0.81 9.37
C GLY A 111 -17.47 0.45 8.49
N HIS A 112 -18.63 1.12 8.47
CA HIS A 112 -18.94 2.32 7.68
C HIS A 112 -19.92 3.12 8.56
N ASP A 113 -19.71 4.32 9.10
CA ASP A 113 -19.38 5.59 8.43
C ASP A 113 -18.94 6.71 9.42
N VAL A 114 -18.25 6.40 10.54
CA VAL A 114 -17.96 7.43 11.58
C VAL A 114 -16.99 8.54 11.15
N VAL A 115 -16.14 8.29 10.14
CA VAL A 115 -15.14 9.26 9.66
C VAL A 115 -15.73 10.31 8.71
N HIS A 116 -16.80 9.99 7.97
CA HIS A 116 -17.47 10.96 7.11
C HIS A 116 -18.33 11.94 7.92
N ASP A 117 -18.99 11.49 8.98
CA ASP A 117 -19.80 12.36 9.85
C ASP A 117 -18.96 13.38 10.62
N LEU A 118 -17.78 12.98 11.12
CA LEU A 118 -16.90 13.90 11.85
C LEU A 118 -16.36 15.04 10.96
N SER A 119 -16.13 14.77 9.68
CA SER A 119 -15.63 15.78 8.73
C SER A 119 -16.66 16.88 8.47
N LEU A 120 -17.95 16.54 8.42
CA LEU A 120 -19.03 17.46 8.11
C LEU A 120 -19.35 18.36 9.32
N TYR A 121 -19.44 17.76 10.52
CA TYR A 121 -19.62 18.53 11.76
C TYR A 121 -18.42 19.46 12.05
N GLY A 122 -17.20 19.00 11.76
CA GLY A 122 -15.99 19.84 11.87
C GLY A 122 -16.04 21.07 10.96
N MET A 123 -16.46 20.89 9.70
CA MET A 123 -16.61 22.01 8.74
C MET A 123 -17.68 23.01 9.20
N ILE A 124 -18.85 22.53 9.64
CA ILE A 124 -19.94 23.40 10.13
C ILE A 124 -19.49 24.22 11.35
N ALA A 125 -18.79 23.60 12.31
CA ALA A 125 -18.29 24.30 13.49
C ALA A 125 -17.28 25.41 13.14
N VAL A 126 -16.38 25.16 12.19
CA VAL A 126 -15.39 26.16 11.74
C VAL A 126 -16.07 27.34 11.03
N PHE A 127 -17.04 27.08 10.15
CA PHE A 127 -17.78 28.14 9.47
C PHE A 127 -18.63 28.97 10.44
N ALA A 128 -19.29 28.32 11.41
CA ALA A 128 -20.05 29.02 12.45
C ALA A 128 -19.14 29.91 13.31
N ALA A 129 -17.98 29.41 13.75
CA ALA A 129 -17.02 30.17 14.54
C ALA A 129 -16.46 31.38 13.76
N MET A 130 -16.12 31.20 12.48
CA MET A 130 -15.69 32.32 11.62
C MET A 130 -16.79 33.38 11.47
N ALA A 131 -18.04 32.97 11.25
CA ALA A 131 -19.16 33.92 11.12
C ALA A 131 -19.39 34.70 12.42
N ILE A 132 -19.32 34.04 13.58
CA ILE A 132 -19.43 34.69 14.89
C ILE A 132 -18.28 35.69 15.10
N ALA A 133 -17.05 35.31 14.79
CA ALA A 133 -15.88 36.19 14.93
C ALA A 133 -15.97 37.43 14.02
N VAL A 134 -16.43 37.26 12.77
CA VAL A 134 -16.63 38.36 11.83
C VAL A 134 -17.74 39.30 12.30
N MET A 135 -18.86 38.75 12.79
CA MET A 135 -19.96 39.56 13.35
C MET A 135 -19.54 40.30 14.62
N ALA A 136 -18.80 39.66 15.52
CA ALA A 136 -18.26 40.28 16.73
C ALA A 136 -17.29 41.41 16.41
N LYS A 137 -16.37 41.20 15.46
CA LYS A 137 -15.44 42.24 15.00
C LYS A 137 -16.19 43.42 14.36
N LYS A 138 -17.17 43.15 13.49
CA LYS A 138 -18.01 44.19 12.89
C LYS A 138 -18.82 44.96 13.92
N HIS A 139 -19.28 44.30 14.99
CA HIS A 139 -19.99 44.97 16.07
C HIS A 139 -19.04 45.87 16.89
N LEU A 140 -17.81 45.41 17.16
CA LEU A 140 -16.78 46.18 17.85
C LEU A 140 -16.31 47.40 17.03
N ASP A 141 -16.14 47.23 15.72
CA ASP A 141 -15.77 48.32 14.81
C ASP A 141 -16.89 49.37 14.74
N ARG A 142 -18.16 48.95 14.80
CA ARG A 142 -19.30 49.89 14.86
C ARG A 142 -19.36 50.63 16.20
N THR A 143 -19.17 49.96 17.35
CA THR A 143 -19.23 50.64 18.67
C THR A 143 -18.05 51.60 18.88
N THR A 144 -16.85 51.27 18.40
CA THR A 144 -15.69 52.16 18.44
C THR A 144 -15.82 53.38 17.51
N ALA A 145 -16.57 53.25 16.40
CA ALA A 145 -16.89 54.38 15.53
C ALA A 145 -17.85 55.40 16.18
N TYR A 146 -18.77 54.97 17.06
CA TYR A 146 -19.68 55.87 17.79
C TYR A 146 -19.04 56.50 19.04
N ALA A 147 -17.95 55.94 19.58
CA ALA A 147 -17.25 56.45 20.77
C ALA A 147 -16.19 57.53 20.49
N LYS A 148 -16.06 57.99 19.23
CA LYS A 148 -15.11 59.02 18.78
C LYS A 148 -15.77 60.35 18.35
N LEU A 149 -17.03 60.56 18.71
CA LEU A 149 -17.72 61.87 18.67
C LEU A 149 -17.80 62.43 20.09
#